data_AF-A0A6A4PAW7-F1
#
_entry.id   AF-A0A6A4PAW7-F1
#
_cell.length_a   1.000
_cell.length_b   1.000
_cell.length_c   1.000
_cell.angle_alpha   90.00
_cell.angle_beta   90.00
_cell.angle_gamma   90.00
#
_symmetry.space_group_name_H-M   'P 1'
#
loop_
_entity.id
_entity.type
_entity.pdbx_description
1 polymer ?
#
loop_
_entity_poly.entity_id
_entity_poly.type
_entity_poly.pdbx_seq_one_letter_code
_entity_poly.pdbx_strand_id
1 'polypeptide(L)'
;MFLSCFEILRFVEIMAPVFSRDAWRCVWHLIQNDLVHGWGLDFVIGKCVENPHEKIGVVDAQWIVHQKVPSLANQGQSIGKKAPWEVVRDRCIDEWNIFRDRVAKAEKDFHKQSV
;
A
#
# COMPACT_ATOMS: atom_id res chain seq x y z
N MET A 1 2.64 2.47 10.45
CA MET A 1 3.79 1.78 9.85
C MET A 1 3.26 0.93 8.72
N PHE A 2 3.21 1.47 7.50
CA PHE A 2 2.82 0.69 6.34
C PHE A 2 4.02 -0.20 5.98
N LEU A 3 3.84 -1.49 6.16
CA LEU A 3 4.91 -2.47 6.04
C LEU A 3 5.24 -2.71 4.56
N SER A 4 6.49 -2.51 4.15
CA SER A 4 6.98 -2.80 2.79
C SER A 4 7.48 -4.24 2.63
N CYS A 5 7.26 -4.78 1.42
CA CYS A 5 7.55 -6.16 1.08
C CYS A 5 7.99 -6.23 -0.40
N PHE A 6 9.22 -5.74 -0.62
CA PHE A 6 10.13 -5.92 -1.76
C PHE A 6 9.74 -5.53 -3.22
N GLU A 7 10.73 -4.87 -3.85
CA GLU A 7 10.98 -4.63 -5.28
C GLU A 7 9.91 -3.92 -6.13
N ILE A 8 10.07 -2.60 -6.21
CA ILE A 8 10.18 -1.75 -7.42
C ILE A 8 9.59 -0.40 -7.03
N LEU A 9 10.35 0.47 -6.37
CA LEU A 9 10.20 1.93 -6.44
C LEU A 9 11.52 2.54 -5.96
N ARG A 10 12.08 3.48 -6.71
CA ARG A 10 13.30 4.20 -6.31
C ARG A 10 13.03 5.25 -5.24
N PHE A 11 11.78 5.69 -5.02
CA PHE A 11 11.43 6.65 -3.98
C PHE A 11 9.97 6.50 -3.53
N VAL A 12 9.77 6.74 -2.22
CA VAL A 12 8.53 6.78 -1.39
C VAL A 12 7.96 5.44 -0.92
N GLU A 13 8.35 5.05 0.29
CA GLU A 13 7.54 4.21 1.18
C GLU A 13 6.88 5.13 2.22
N ILE A 14 5.54 5.19 2.23
CA ILE A 14 4.79 6.06 3.14
C ILE A 14 4.74 5.43 4.54
N MET A 15 5.61 5.86 5.46
CA MET A 15 5.69 5.27 6.81
C MET A 15 4.59 5.78 7.76
N ALA A 16 4.21 7.06 7.61
CA ALA A 16 3.23 7.75 8.44
C ALA A 16 2.50 8.83 7.61
N PRO A 17 1.46 8.47 6.85
CA PRO A 17 0.70 9.45 6.11
C PRO A 17 -0.12 10.32 7.07
N VAL A 18 -0.19 11.61 6.77
CA VAL A 18 -1.10 12.55 7.41
C VAL A 18 -2.10 12.99 6.36
N PHE A 19 -3.39 12.79 6.65
CA PHE A 19 -4.47 13.14 5.74
C PHE A 19 -5.22 14.36 6.25
N SER A 20 -5.67 15.21 5.33
CA SER A 20 -6.73 16.16 5.65
C SER A 20 -8.00 15.41 6.05
N ARG A 21 -8.92 16.07 6.75
CA ARG A 21 -10.18 15.45 7.18
C ARG A 21 -10.98 14.86 6.01
N ASP A 22 -10.98 15.56 4.87
CA ASP A 22 -11.76 15.13 3.70
C ASP A 22 -11.07 13.99 2.95
N ALA A 23 -9.75 14.06 2.78
CA ALA A 23 -8.99 12.95 2.20
C ALA A 23 -9.10 11.68 3.06
N TRP A 24 -9.06 11.82 4.39
CA TRP A 24 -9.19 10.70 5.32
C TRP A 24 -10.50 9.94 5.14
N ARG A 25 -11.63 10.62 4.90
CA ARG A 25 -12.92 9.96 4.68
C ARG A 25 -12.89 9.04 3.46
N CYS A 26 -12.16 9.40 2.41
CA CYS A 26 -11.97 8.53 1.24
C CYS A 26 -10.95 7.42 1.53
N VAL A 27 -9.77 7.78 2.03
CA VAL A 27 -8.66 6.82 2.27
C VAL A 27 -9.05 5.75 3.29
N TRP A 28 -9.91 6.07 4.26
CA TRP A 28 -10.44 5.09 5.21
C TRP A 28 -11.07 3.87 4.54
N HIS A 29 -11.74 4.07 3.40
CA HIS A 29 -12.37 2.98 2.64
C HIS A 29 -11.37 2.23 1.75
N LEU A 30 -10.18 2.80 1.51
CA LEU A 30 -9.08 2.13 0.82
C LEU A 30 -8.27 1.24 1.77
N ILE A 31 -8.16 1.63 3.04
CA ILE A 31 -7.48 0.84 4.06
C ILE A 31 -8.36 -0.36 4.44
N GLN A 32 -7.87 -1.56 4.16
CA GLN A 32 -8.61 -2.78 4.38
C GLN A 32 -8.11 -3.47 5.64
N ASN A 33 -9.01 -3.84 6.54
CA ASN A 33 -8.64 -4.49 7.81
C ASN A 33 -8.23 -5.96 7.65
N ASP A 34 -8.49 -6.56 6.48
CA ASP A 34 -8.22 -7.96 6.18
C ASP A 34 -6.89 -8.19 5.45
N LEU A 35 -6.28 -7.14 4.89
CA LEU A 35 -4.94 -7.18 4.32
C LEU A 35 -3.94 -6.70 5.37
N VAL A 36 -2.94 -7.52 5.66
CA VAL A 36 -1.88 -7.18 6.62
C VAL A 36 -0.88 -6.20 5.98
N HIS A 37 -0.80 -6.24 4.65
CA HIS A 37 0.07 -5.43 3.83
C HIS A 37 -0.68 -4.25 3.20
N GLY A 38 -0.13 -3.04 3.36
CA GLY A 38 -0.71 -1.82 2.80
C GLY A 38 -0.04 -1.33 1.52
N TRP A 39 0.62 -2.22 0.77
CA TRP A 39 1.36 -1.81 -0.43
C TRP A 39 0.44 -1.34 -1.55
N GLY A 40 0.95 -0.34 -2.26
CA GLY A 40 0.30 0.35 -3.36
C GLY A 40 -0.91 1.20 -2.97
N LEU A 41 -1.13 1.40 -1.67
CA LEU A 41 -2.00 2.46 -1.18
C LEU A 41 -1.49 3.82 -1.68
N ASP A 42 -0.18 4.07 -1.60
CA ASP A 42 0.51 5.25 -2.15
C ASP A 42 0.23 5.53 -3.63
N PHE A 43 0.05 4.51 -4.46
CA PHE A 43 -0.35 4.69 -5.86
C PHE A 43 -1.79 5.19 -6.04
N VAL A 44 -2.66 4.97 -5.07
CA VAL A 44 -4.10 5.22 -5.22
C VAL A 44 -4.64 6.32 -4.30
N ILE A 45 -3.92 6.73 -3.25
CA ILE A 45 -4.32 7.84 -2.37
C ILE A 45 -4.60 9.12 -3.18
N GLY A 46 -3.88 9.32 -4.29
CA GLY A 46 -4.14 10.43 -5.22
C GLY A 46 -5.58 10.52 -5.71
N LYS A 47 -6.31 9.40 -5.77
CA LYS A 47 -7.72 9.38 -6.18
C LYS A 47 -8.65 10.01 -5.14
N CYS A 48 -8.20 10.16 -3.90
CA CYS A 48 -8.95 10.77 -2.80
C CYS A 48 -8.80 12.29 -2.70
N VAL A 49 -8.07 12.92 -3.62
CA VAL A 49 -7.84 14.37 -3.64
C VAL A 49 -7.93 14.92 -5.06
N GLU A 50 -8.57 16.08 -5.22
CA GLU A 50 -8.52 16.82 -6.48
C GLU A 50 -7.14 17.44 -6.68
N ASN A 51 -6.60 17.40 -7.89
CA ASN A 51 -5.25 17.87 -8.24
C ASN A 51 -4.15 17.29 -7.34
N PRO A 52 -3.86 15.97 -7.42
CA PRO A 52 -2.94 15.30 -6.50
C PRO A 52 -1.54 15.90 -6.48
N HIS A 53 -1.07 16.40 -7.63
CA HIS A 53 0.26 17.02 -7.79
C HIS A 53 0.46 18.29 -6.95
N GLU A 54 -0.62 18.96 -6.55
CA GLU A 54 -0.56 20.19 -5.75
C GLU A 54 -0.84 19.92 -4.26
N LYS A 55 -1.61 18.86 -3.97
CA LYS A 55 -2.11 18.57 -2.61
C LYS A 55 -1.37 17.45 -1.88
N ILE A 56 -0.57 16.67 -2.59
CA ILE A 56 0.26 15.62 -1.98
C ILE A 56 1.70 16.11 -1.92
N GLY A 57 2.27 16.11 -0.71
CA GLY A 57 3.67 16.42 -0.46
C GLY A 57 4.35 15.28 0.30
N VAL A 58 5.62 15.07 0.00
CA VAL A 58 6.50 14.19 0.79
C VAL A 58 7.32 15.08 1.71
N VAL A 59 7.12 14.91 3.01
CA VAL A 59 7.97 15.55 4.03
C VAL A 59 8.96 14.51 4.50
N ASP A 60 10.21 14.68 4.11
CA ASP A 60 11.31 13.84 4.58
C ASP A 60 12.37 14.73 5.23
N ALA A 61 12.93 14.27 6.34
CA ALA A 61 14.04 14.92 7.02
C ALA A 61 15.39 14.40 6.52
N GLN A 62 15.47 13.13 6.10
CA GLN A 62 16.70 12.46 5.70
C GLN A 62 16.41 11.29 4.76
N TRP A 63 17.28 11.12 3.75
CA TRP A 63 17.24 9.90 2.97
C TRP A 63 17.57 8.68 3.86
N ILE A 64 16.75 7.65 3.77
CA ILE A 64 16.99 6.37 4.44
C ILE A 64 17.18 5.29 3.39
N VAL A 65 18.18 4.44 3.58
CA VAL A 65 18.38 3.26 2.74
C VAL A 65 17.41 2.18 3.19
N HIS A 66 16.53 1.77 2.29
CA HIS A 66 15.63 0.65 2.54
C HIS A 66 16.38 -0.68 2.47
N GLN A 67 16.47 -1.39 3.60
CA GLN A 67 17.16 -2.70 3.68
C GLN A 67 16.36 -3.85 3.06
N LYS A 68 15.14 -3.58 2.63
CA LYS A 68 14.25 -4.54 1.96
C LYS A 68 13.91 -5.78 2.80
N VAL A 69 13.99 -5.68 4.12
CA VAL A 69 13.57 -6.75 5.03
C VAL A 69 12.11 -6.49 5.43
N PRO A 70 11.16 -7.41 5.18
CA PRO A 70 9.77 -7.19 5.57
C PRO A 70 9.63 -7.13 7.09
N SER A 71 8.90 -6.15 7.64
CA SER A 71 8.81 -5.99 9.11
C SER A 71 8.03 -7.12 9.82
N LEU A 72 7.51 -8.09 9.08
CA LEU A 72 6.92 -9.34 9.57
C LEU A 72 7.65 -10.59 9.07
N ALA A 73 8.92 -10.48 8.66
CA ALA A 73 9.74 -11.58 8.13
C ALA A 73 9.62 -12.88 8.94
N ASN A 74 9.55 -12.77 10.28
CA ASN A 74 9.50 -13.92 11.19
C ASN A 74 8.09 -14.53 11.34
N GLN A 75 7.05 -13.94 10.73
CA GLN A 75 5.69 -14.47 10.76
C GLN A 75 5.37 -15.45 9.62
N GLY A 76 6.29 -15.63 8.66
CA GLY A 76 6.15 -16.67 7.65
C GLY A 76 6.42 -18.04 8.26
N GLN A 77 5.46 -18.97 8.13
CA GLN A 77 5.76 -20.36 8.43
C GLN A 77 6.72 -20.89 7.36
N SER A 78 7.82 -21.51 7.76
CA SER A 78 8.74 -22.16 6.83
C SER A 78 8.04 -23.35 6.17
N ILE A 79 7.70 -23.23 4.89
CA ILE A 79 7.08 -24.29 4.11
C ILE A 79 8.16 -24.86 3.16
N GLY A 80 8.58 -26.10 3.41
CA GLY A 80 9.60 -26.78 2.61
C GLY A 80 10.98 -26.12 2.74
N LYS A 81 11.55 -25.67 1.61
CA LYS A 81 12.89 -25.04 1.55
C LYS A 81 12.86 -23.51 1.64
N LYS A 82 11.69 -22.88 1.75
CA LYS A 82 11.58 -21.41 1.80
C LYS A 82 11.83 -20.90 3.22
N ALA A 83 12.63 -19.86 3.33
CA ALA A 83 12.81 -19.12 4.57
C ALA A 83 11.52 -18.34 4.92
N PRO A 84 11.25 -18.07 6.21
CA PRO A 84 10.07 -17.32 6.67
C PRO A 84 9.79 -16.02 5.89
N TRP A 85 10.83 -15.22 5.64
CA TRP A 85 10.70 -13.94 4.93
C TRP A 85 10.28 -14.10 3.46
N GLU A 86 10.64 -15.22 2.81
CA GLU A 86 10.22 -15.52 1.43
C GLU A 86 8.72 -15.82 1.38
N VAL A 87 8.19 -16.52 2.39
CA VAL A 87 6.76 -16.81 2.50
C VAL A 87 5.96 -15.54 2.77
N VAL A 88 6.50 -14.63 3.59
CA VAL A 88 5.91 -13.31 3.80
C VAL A 88 5.90 -12.52 2.50
N ARG A 89 6.99 -12.57 1.72
CA ARG A 89 7.07 -11.93 0.39
C ARG A 89 5.99 -12.44 -0.56
N ASP A 90 5.79 -13.74 -0.64
CA ASP A 90 4.73 -14.34 -1.46
C ASP A 90 3.35 -13.82 -1.03
N ARG A 91 3.06 -13.83 0.28
CA ARG A 91 1.79 -13.29 0.82
C ARG A 91 1.58 -11.83 0.44
N CYS A 92 2.63 -11.01 0.50
CA CYS A 92 2.52 -9.59 0.12
C CYS A 92 2.14 -9.40 -1.35
N ILE A 93 2.66 -10.24 -2.24
CA ILE A 93 2.32 -10.21 -3.68
C ILE A 93 0.86 -10.62 -3.89
N ASP A 94 0.38 -11.62 -3.15
CA ASP A 94 -1.02 -12.05 -3.22
C ASP A 94 -1.97 -10.96 -2.71
N GLU A 95 -1.67 -10.38 -1.54
CA GLU A 95 -2.45 -9.28 -0.94
C GLU A 95 -2.48 -8.06 -1.86
N TRP A 96 -1.38 -7.76 -2.56
CA TRP A 96 -1.35 -6.71 -3.58
C TRP A 96 -2.30 -6.97 -4.74
N ASN A 97 -2.28 -8.18 -5.31
CA ASN A 97 -3.16 -8.51 -6.42
C ASN A 97 -4.63 -8.36 -6.00
N ILE A 98 -4.97 -8.80 -4.79
CA ILE A 98 -6.30 -8.61 -4.20
C ILE A 98 -6.65 -7.13 -4.11
N PHE A 99 -5.75 -6.31 -3.55
CA PHE A 99 -5.96 -4.87 -3.42
C PHE A 99 -6.19 -4.20 -4.79
N ARG A 100 -5.32 -4.48 -5.76
CA ARG A 100 -5.41 -3.92 -7.12
C ARG A 100 -6.75 -4.28 -7.78
N ASP A 101 -7.18 -5.53 -7.65
CA ASP A 101 -8.44 -5.99 -8.24
C ASP A 101 -9.65 -5.32 -7.57
N ARG A 102 -9.60 -5.12 -6.25
CA ARG A 102 -10.64 -4.41 -5.49
C ARG A 102 -10.74 -2.94 -5.91
N VAL A 103 -9.62 -2.25 -6.06
CA VAL A 103 -9.60 -0.85 -6.56
C VAL A 103 -10.17 -0.77 -7.97
N ALA A 104 -9.72 -1.64 -8.89
CA ALA A 104 -10.20 -1.65 -10.26
C ALA A 104 -11.71 -1.94 -10.35
N LYS A 105 -12.24 -2.80 -9.47
CA LYS A 105 -13.68 -3.05 -9.36
C LYS A 105 -14.43 -1.81 -8.88
N ALA A 106 -13.97 -1.16 -7.81
CA ALA A 106 -14.58 0.05 -7.27
C ALA A 106 -14.66 1.16 -8.33
N GLU A 107 -13.62 1.32 -9.14
CA GLU A 107 -13.62 2.27 -10.25
C GLU A 107 -14.68 1.92 -11.30
N LYS A 108 -14.75 0.66 -11.73
CA LYS A 108 -15.77 0.22 -12.69
C LYS A 108 -17.18 0.48 -12.17
N ASP A 109 -17.42 0.23 -10.89
CA ASP A 109 -18.73 0.42 -10.28
C ASP A 109 -19.09 1.90 -10.15
N PHE A 110 -18.13 2.77 -9.82
CA PHE A 110 -18.31 4.22 -9.83
C PHE A 110 -18.72 4.75 -11.22
N HIS A 111 -18.01 4.34 -12.28
CA HIS A 111 -18.33 4.78 -13.65
C HIS A 111 -19.71 4.29 -14.11
N LYS A 112 -20.14 3.09 -13.71
CA LYS A 112 -21.49 2.57 -14.04
C LYS A 112 -22.62 3.33 -13.36
N GLN A 113 -22.40 3.85 -12.15
CA GLN A 113 -23.38 4.66 -11.41
C GLN A 113 -23.46 6.10 -11.92
N SER A 114 -22.42 6.53 -12.64
CA SER A 114 -22.28 7.88 -13.19
C SER A 114 -22.89 8.02 -14.60
N VAL A 115 -23.47 6.95 -15.14
CA VAL A 115 -24.14 6.86 -16.45
C VAL A 115 -25.64 6.74 -16.24
#